data_AF-M2S7M8-F1
#
_entry.id   AF-M2S7M8-F1
#
_cell.length_a   1.000
_cell.length_b   1.000
_cell.length_c   1.000
_cell.angle_alpha   90.00
_cell.angle_beta   90.00
_cell.angle_gamma   90.00
#
_symmetry.space_group_name_H-M   'P 1'
#
loop_
_entity.id
_entity.type
_entity.pdbx_description
1 polymer ?
#
loop_
_entity_poly.entity_id
_entity_poly.type
_entity_poly.pdbx_seq_one_letter_code
_entity_poly.pdbx_strand_id
1 'polypeptide(L)'
;MSTSRLKIQDVTPRITTFKVLFNRFAPLGYRKFVAVGNRATAIRLHNDRILLLNPIQLDQAVREKLNQLGGVHLIASDLGHHMFVKEYTDVWSEAKTTSIPGLNKKRKDIKWDYIYKDWTSSPEDQFDFAQDVETAFRRVYYVLCGLVPQANEDPDTI
;
A
#
# COMPACT_ATOMS: atom_id res chain seq x y z
N MET A 1 24.34 -1.33 14.78
CA MET A 1 24.07 -1.43 13.33
C MET A 1 22.85 -2.35 13.16
N SER A 2 21.66 -1.78 12.96
CA SER A 2 20.43 -2.58 12.81
C SER A 2 20.46 -3.21 11.43
N THR A 3 20.70 -4.52 11.35
CA THR A 3 20.65 -5.29 10.11
C THR A 3 19.22 -5.19 9.56
N SER A 4 19.01 -4.37 8.55
CA SER A 4 17.74 -4.28 7.86
C SER A 4 17.41 -5.66 7.29
N ARG A 5 16.40 -6.35 7.86
CA ARG A 5 15.87 -7.62 7.32
C ARG A 5 15.06 -7.41 6.03
N LEU A 6 15.46 -6.42 5.23
CA LEU A 6 14.87 -6.11 3.94
C LEU A 6 15.19 -7.25 2.98
N LYS A 7 14.14 -7.87 2.45
CA LYS A 7 14.24 -8.85 1.37
C LYS A 7 13.54 -8.27 0.14
N ILE A 8 14.33 -8.04 -0.91
CA ILE A 8 13.85 -7.65 -2.23
C ILE A 8 13.83 -8.90 -3.10
N GLN A 9 12.71 -9.18 -3.74
CA GLN A 9 12.54 -10.38 -4.56
C GLN A 9 11.73 -10.06 -5.82
N ASP A 10 12.32 -10.32 -6.98
CA ASP A 10 11.59 -10.37 -8.24
C ASP A 10 10.83 -11.70 -8.29
N VAL A 11 9.50 -11.63 -8.19
CA VAL A 11 8.62 -12.81 -8.21
C VAL A 11 8.35 -13.23 -9.65
N THR A 12 8.18 -12.24 -10.53
CA THR A 12 8.08 -12.39 -11.98
C THR A 12 8.85 -11.23 -12.63
N PRO A 13 9.10 -11.27 -13.96
CA PRO A 13 9.72 -10.14 -14.66
C PRO A 13 8.97 -8.80 -14.51
N ARG A 14 7.68 -8.83 -14.14
CA ARG A 14 6.84 -7.64 -13.94
C ARG A 14 6.55 -7.33 -12.47
N ILE A 15 6.82 -8.24 -11.54
CA ILE A 15 6.42 -8.10 -10.13
C ILE A 15 7.63 -8.22 -9.22
N THR A 16 7.93 -7.15 -8.50
CA THR A 16 8.97 -7.10 -7.47
C THR A 16 8.32 -6.86 -6.10
N THR A 17 8.72 -7.64 -5.10
CA THR A 17 8.24 -7.48 -3.71
C THR A 17 9.35 -7.02 -2.79
N PHE A 18 9.00 -6.18 -1.83
CA PHE A 18 9.89 -5.65 -0.80
C PHE A 18 9.30 -6.06 0.55
N LYS A 19 10.00 -6.90 1.32
CA LYS A 19 9.53 -7.42 2.60
C LYS A 19 10.43 -6.92 3.71
N VAL A 20 9.84 -6.31 4.72
CA VAL A 20 10.55 -5.86 5.94
C VAL A 20 9.78 -6.32 7.17
N LEU A 21 10.47 -6.43 8.30
CA LEU A 21 9.81 -6.65 9.59
C LEU A 21 9.70 -5.33 10.32
N PHE A 22 8.50 -5.02 10.80
CA PHE A 22 8.18 -3.84 11.58
C PHE A 22 7.60 -4.23 12.94
N ASN A 23 8.05 -3.59 14.01
CA ASN A 23 7.54 -3.87 15.35
C ASN A 23 6.25 -3.08 15.58
N ARG A 24 5.11 -3.76 15.66
CA ARG A 24 3.84 -3.15 16.03
C ARG A 24 3.57 -3.39 17.51
N PHE A 25 3.12 -2.35 18.20
CA PHE A 25 2.63 -2.50 19.57
C PHE A 25 1.27 -3.22 19.54
N ALA A 26 1.17 -4.36 20.22
CA ALA A 26 -0.04 -5.17 20.30
C ALA A 26 -0.70 -5.00 21.68
N PRO A 27 -1.73 -4.14 21.83
CA PRO A 27 -2.37 -3.88 23.12
C PRO A 27 -3.34 -5.00 23.56
N LEU A 28 -3.72 -5.93 22.68
CA LEU A 28 -4.60 -7.06 23.00
C LEU A 28 -3.82 -8.19 23.71
N GLY A 29 -3.52 -7.99 25.00
CA GLY A 29 -3.17 -9.07 25.94
C GLY A 29 -1.69 -9.35 26.16
N TYR A 30 -0.78 -8.88 25.30
CA TYR A 30 0.64 -9.27 25.37
C TYR A 30 1.60 -8.19 25.87
N ARG A 31 1.19 -6.91 25.98
CA ARG A 31 2.03 -5.74 26.36
C ARG A 31 3.47 -5.82 25.82
N LYS A 32 3.63 -6.33 24.60
CA LYS A 32 4.92 -6.59 23.94
C LYS A 32 4.84 -6.13 22.50
N PHE A 33 5.98 -5.68 21.98
CA PHE A 33 6.15 -5.42 20.56
C PHE A 33 6.20 -6.75 19.82
N VAL A 34 5.33 -6.92 18.82
CA VAL A 34 5.33 -8.09 17.94
C VAL A 34 5.88 -7.65 16.59
N ALA A 35 6.82 -8.41 16.05
CA ALA A 35 7.32 -8.20 14.70
C ALA A 35 6.25 -8.64 13.69
N VAL A 36 5.68 -7.66 12.98
CA VAL A 36 4.72 -7.87 11.89
C VAL A 36 5.46 -7.65 10.57
N GLY A 37 5.23 -8.52 9.59
CA GLY A 37 5.77 -8.33 8.25
C GLY A 37 5.05 -7.19 7.53
N ASN A 38 5.80 -6.22 7.02
CA ASN A 38 5.31 -5.21 6.10
C ASN A 38 5.83 -5.53 4.68
N ARG A 39 4.98 -5.38 3.66
CA ARG A 39 5.30 -5.74 2.29
C ARG A 39 4.79 -4.69 1.31
N ALA A 40 5.71 -4.13 0.53
CA ALA A 40 5.39 -3.39 -0.68
C ALA A 40 5.50 -4.30 -1.91
N THR A 41 4.72 -3.99 -2.94
CA THR A 41 4.77 -4.68 -4.24
C THR A 41 4.85 -3.64 -5.35
N ALA A 42 5.91 -3.68 -6.14
CA ALA A 42 6.03 -2.94 -7.39
C ALA A 42 5.57 -3.83 -8.55
N ILE A 43 4.68 -3.28 -9.37
CA ILE A 43 4.11 -3.94 -10.56
C ILE A 43 4.46 -3.08 -11.77
N ARG A 44 5.11 -3.68 -12.76
CA ARG A 44 5.35 -3.09 -14.07
C ARG A 44 4.13 -3.30 -14.97
N LEU A 45 3.51 -2.20 -15.36
CA LEU A 45 2.36 -2.13 -16.25
C LEU A 45 2.79 -2.29 -17.71
N HIS A 46 1.84 -2.48 -18.63
CA HIS A 46 2.11 -2.67 -20.06
C HIS A 46 2.82 -1.49 -20.72
N ASN A 47 2.62 -0.28 -20.19
CA ASN A 47 3.26 0.96 -20.64
C ASN A 47 4.58 1.27 -19.91
N ASP A 48 5.22 0.25 -19.32
CA ASP A 48 6.45 0.33 -18.53
C ASP A 48 6.39 1.22 -17.27
N ARG A 49 5.22 1.76 -16.93
CA ARG A 49 5.01 2.49 -15.68
C ARG A 49 4.99 1.52 -14.50
N ILE A 50 5.41 2.01 -13.34
CA ILE A 50 5.43 1.24 -12.10
C ILE A 50 4.31 1.69 -11.17
N LEU A 51 3.46 0.74 -10.80
CA LEU A 51 2.50 0.82 -9.72
C LEU A 51 3.12 0.25 -8.44
N LEU A 52 3.19 1.06 -7.38
CA LEU A 52 3.63 0.64 -6.06
C LEU A 52 2.44 0.49 -5.12
N LEU A 53 2.23 -0.74 -4.64
CA LEU A 53 1.25 -1.06 -3.62
C LEU A 53 1.91 -1.08 -2.23
N ASN A 54 1.23 -0.49 -1.24
CA ASN A 54 1.59 -0.50 0.17
C ASN A 54 3.05 -0.10 0.45
N PRO A 55 3.40 1.18 0.26
CA PRO A 55 4.76 1.66 0.46
C PRO A 55 5.31 1.32 1.85
N ILE A 56 6.54 0.80 1.89
CA ILE A 56 7.33 0.58 3.10
C ILE A 56 8.25 1.79 3.32
N GLN A 57 9.11 1.78 4.34
CA GLN A 57 10.11 2.85 4.50
C GLN A 57 11.02 2.95 3.26
N LEU A 58 11.29 4.18 2.79
CA LEU A 58 12.10 4.41 1.61
C LEU A 58 13.60 4.40 1.95
N ASP A 59 14.13 3.21 2.23
CA ASP A 59 15.57 3.02 2.44
C ASP A 59 16.34 3.08 1.10
N GLN A 60 17.65 3.34 1.17
CA GLN A 60 18.54 3.45 0.00
C GLN A 60 18.38 2.25 -0.96
N ALA A 61 18.39 1.02 -0.45
CA ALA A 61 18.25 -0.19 -1.27
C ALA A 61 16.87 -0.30 -1.96
N VAL A 62 15.80 0.15 -1.29
CA VAL A 62 14.45 0.19 -1.87
C VAL A 62 14.41 1.22 -3.00
N ARG A 63 14.95 2.42 -2.75
CA ARG A 63 15.02 3.49 -3.74
C ARG A 63 15.83 3.10 -4.97
N GLU A 64 17.01 2.51 -4.78
CA GLU A 64 17.86 2.05 -5.87
C GLU A 64 17.16 1.00 -6.74
N LYS A 65 16.52 0.00 -6.12
CA LYS A 65 15.76 -1.00 -6.88
C LYS A 65 14.59 -0.37 -7.63
N LEU A 66 13.84 0.55 -7.03
CA LEU A 66 12.73 1.24 -7.71
C LEU A 66 13.23 2.10 -8.87
N ASN A 67 14.38 2.76 -8.74
CA ASN A 67 15.02 3.48 -9.83
C ASN A 67 15.43 2.54 -10.98
N GLN A 68 15.99 1.35 -10.66
CA GLN A 68 16.30 0.33 -11.67
C GLN A 68 15.05 -0.18 -12.40
N LEU A 69 13.89 -0.16 -11.75
CA LEU A 69 12.62 -0.53 -12.37
C LEU A 69 12.03 0.58 -13.26
N GLY A 70 12.60 1.80 -13.26
CA GLY A 70 12.11 2.94 -14.03
C GLY A 70 11.48 4.06 -13.19
N GLY A 71 11.54 3.96 -11.86
CA GLY A 71 10.91 4.90 -10.93
C GLY A 71 9.43 4.60 -10.67
N VAL A 72 8.83 5.29 -9.70
CA VAL A 72 7.44 5.06 -9.28
C VAL A 72 6.51 6.07 -9.95
N HIS A 73 5.43 5.58 -10.55
CA HIS A 73 4.50 6.42 -11.33
C HIS A 73 3.09 6.46 -10.73
N LEU A 74 2.73 5.41 -9.99
CA LEU A 74 1.45 5.27 -9.31
C LEU A 74 1.70 4.71 -7.91
N ILE A 75 1.03 5.26 -6.92
CA ILE A 75 1.12 4.81 -5.52
C ILE A 75 -0.28 4.51 -5.01
N ALA A 76 -0.48 3.30 -4.50
CA ALA A 76 -1.70 2.90 -3.82
C ALA A 76 -1.40 2.47 -2.39
N SER A 77 -2.16 3.02 -1.43
CA SER A 77 -2.06 2.63 -0.02
C SER A 77 -3.42 2.43 0.62
N ASP A 78 -3.49 1.51 1.58
CA ASP A 78 -4.63 1.33 2.48
C ASP A 78 -4.45 2.07 3.82
N LEU A 79 -5.37 1.85 4.79
CA LEU A 79 -5.32 2.50 6.11
C LEU A 79 -4.09 2.06 6.94
N GLY A 80 -3.53 0.88 6.67
CA GLY A 80 -2.40 0.32 7.41
C GLY A 80 -1.03 0.71 6.83
N HIS A 81 -0.98 1.04 5.53
CA HIS A 81 0.27 1.20 4.78
C HIS A 81 0.47 2.61 4.21
N HIS A 82 -0.21 3.62 4.74
CA HIS A 82 -0.09 5.00 4.25
C HIS A 82 1.11 5.76 4.81
N MET A 83 1.76 5.29 5.88
CA MET A 83 2.73 6.08 6.65
C MET A 83 3.85 6.66 5.78
N PHE A 84 4.39 5.86 4.88
CA PHE A 84 5.57 6.21 4.09
C PHE A 84 5.26 6.91 2.76
N VAL A 85 3.98 7.04 2.36
CA VAL A 85 3.59 7.61 1.04
C VAL A 85 4.27 8.96 0.76
N LYS A 86 4.42 9.81 1.79
CA LYS A 86 5.07 11.12 1.66
C LYS A 86 6.52 11.03 1.16
N GLU A 87 7.32 10.10 1.70
CA GLU A 87 8.72 9.89 1.29
C GLU A 87 8.83 9.56 -0.21
N TYR A 88 7.86 8.80 -0.73
CA TYR A 88 7.82 8.45 -2.15
C TYR A 88 7.40 9.64 -3.01
N THR A 89 6.38 10.40 -2.59
CA THR A 89 5.96 11.59 -3.34
C THR A 89 7.01 12.71 -3.33
N ASP A 90 7.92 12.72 -2.34
CA ASP A 90 9.02 13.68 -2.30
C ASP A 90 10.14 13.31 -3.29
N VAL A 91 10.30 12.02 -3.60
CA VAL A 91 11.29 11.52 -4.58
C VAL A 91 10.72 11.45 -5.99
N TRP A 92 9.47 11.01 -6.14
CA TRP A 92 8.74 10.89 -7.40
C TRP A 92 7.51 11.81 -7.35
N SER A 93 7.74 13.11 -7.53
CA SER A 93 6.72 14.16 -7.40
C SER A 93 5.60 14.08 -8.45
N GLU A 94 5.84 13.42 -9.57
CA GLU A 94 4.86 13.19 -10.64
C GLU A 94 4.02 11.92 -10.43
N ALA A 95 4.35 11.10 -9.41
CA ALA A 95 3.63 9.87 -9.13
C ALA A 95 2.20 10.19 -8.69
N LYS A 96 1.20 9.60 -9.37
CA LYS A 96 -0.20 9.78 -8.98
C LYS A 96 -0.52 8.90 -7.78
N THR A 97 -1.21 9.45 -6.78
CA THR A 97 -1.53 8.73 -5.55
C THR A 97 -3.02 8.38 -5.48
N THR A 98 -3.31 7.20 -4.95
CA THR A 98 -4.67 6.71 -4.71
C THR A 98 -4.88 6.45 -3.23
N SER A 99 -6.05 6.84 -2.73
CA SER A 99 -6.43 6.81 -1.33
C SER A 99 -7.82 6.24 -1.13
N ILE A 100 -8.11 5.79 0.07
CA ILE A 100 -9.45 5.37 0.50
C ILE A 100 -10.16 6.47 1.31
N PRO A 101 -11.49 6.41 1.48
CA PRO A 101 -12.23 7.43 2.21
C PRO A 101 -11.65 7.67 3.61
N GLY A 102 -11.53 8.94 4.00
CA GLY A 102 -11.08 9.34 5.33
C GLY A 102 -9.56 9.43 5.49
N LEU A 103 -8.77 8.83 4.60
CA LEU A 103 -7.31 8.97 4.64
C LEU A 103 -6.85 10.39 4.26
N ASN A 104 -7.53 11.03 3.31
CA ASN A 104 -7.35 12.43 2.96
C ASN A 104 -7.57 13.40 4.14
N LYS A 105 -8.45 13.06 5.10
CA LYS A 105 -8.65 13.87 6.31
C LYS A 105 -7.50 13.72 7.29
N LYS A 106 -6.90 12.52 7.37
CA LYS A 106 -5.79 12.19 8.29
C LYS A 106 -4.44 12.67 7.76
N ARG A 107 -4.23 12.60 6.44
CA ARG A 107 -2.96 12.92 5.76
C ARG A 107 -3.16 14.08 4.80
N LYS A 108 -3.11 15.30 5.36
CA LYS A 108 -3.18 16.56 4.61
C LYS A 108 -1.85 16.95 3.96
N ASP A 109 -0.78 16.28 4.34
CA ASP A 109 0.58 16.42 3.81
C ASP A 109 0.77 15.74 2.44
N ILE A 110 -0.19 14.95 1.99
CA ILE A 110 -0.18 14.22 0.72
C ILE A 110 -1.30 14.77 -0.18
N LYS A 111 -0.95 15.08 -1.44
CA LYS A 111 -1.92 15.37 -2.49
C LYS A 111 -2.45 14.04 -3.05
N TRP A 112 -3.70 13.72 -2.73
CA TRP A 112 -4.39 12.52 -3.24
C TRP A 112 -5.04 12.81 -4.60
N ASP A 113 -4.58 12.15 -5.66
CA ASP A 113 -5.12 12.35 -7.02
C ASP A 113 -6.44 11.60 -7.23
N TYR A 114 -6.58 10.43 -6.59
CA TYR A 114 -7.83 9.69 -6.57
C TYR A 114 -8.19 9.23 -5.16
N ILE A 115 -9.47 9.33 -4.83
CA ILE A 115 -10.02 8.79 -3.59
C ILE A 115 -11.12 7.81 -3.99
N TYR A 116 -10.96 6.53 -3.65
CA TYR A 116 -12.02 5.54 -3.78
C TYR A 116 -13.22 6.04 -2.97
N LYS A 117 -14.39 6.24 -3.58
CA LYS A 117 -15.61 6.66 -2.89
C LYS A 117 -16.64 5.55 -2.92
N ASP A 118 -16.87 5.00 -4.10
CA ASP A 118 -17.81 3.92 -4.38
C ASP A 118 -17.12 2.86 -5.26
N TRP A 119 -17.49 1.59 -5.09
CA TRP A 119 -16.92 0.47 -5.86
C TRP A 119 -17.31 0.46 -7.34
N THR A 120 -18.00 1.50 -7.81
CA THR A 120 -18.53 1.66 -9.17
C THR A 120 -17.58 2.41 -10.10
N SER A 121 -16.59 3.14 -9.57
CA SER A 121 -15.55 3.80 -10.36
C SER A 121 -14.16 3.33 -9.92
N SER A 122 -13.38 2.80 -10.86
CA SER A 122 -12.04 2.29 -10.56
C SER A 122 -10.97 3.32 -10.95
N PRO A 123 -9.85 3.41 -10.21
CA PRO A 123 -8.70 4.20 -10.63
C PRO A 123 -8.03 3.62 -11.87
N GLU A 124 -8.24 2.34 -12.15
CA GLU A 124 -7.82 1.68 -13.37
C GLU A 124 -8.38 2.37 -14.61
N ASP A 125 -9.66 2.78 -14.57
CA ASP A 125 -10.33 3.52 -15.64
C ASP A 125 -9.79 4.96 -15.78
N GLN A 126 -9.39 5.58 -14.66
CA GLN A 126 -8.91 6.98 -14.64
C GLN A 126 -7.43 7.12 -14.98
N PHE A 127 -6.65 6.08 -14.71
CA PHE A 127 -5.19 6.09 -14.89
C PHE A 127 -4.70 5.14 -15.98
N ASP A 128 -5.64 4.51 -16.68
CA ASP A 128 -5.45 3.68 -17.87
C ASP A 128 -4.52 2.48 -17.61
N PHE A 129 -4.80 1.74 -16.53
CA PHE A 129 -4.07 0.51 -16.17
C PHE A 129 -4.95 -0.72 -15.92
N ALA A 130 -6.25 -0.63 -16.23
CA ALA A 130 -7.23 -1.71 -16.07
C ALA A 130 -6.84 -3.04 -16.74
N GLN A 131 -6.09 -2.96 -17.84
CA GLN A 131 -5.68 -4.13 -18.60
C GLN A 131 -4.66 -5.02 -17.86
N ASP A 132 -3.91 -4.46 -16.90
CA ASP A 132 -2.81 -5.15 -16.21
C ASP A 132 -3.16 -5.62 -14.81
N VAL A 133 -4.04 -4.90 -14.12
CA VAL A 133 -4.36 -5.13 -12.72
C VAL A 133 -5.84 -4.86 -12.52
N GLU A 134 -6.65 -5.92 -12.52
CA GLU A 134 -7.97 -5.83 -11.93
C GLU A 134 -7.78 -5.71 -10.42
N THR A 135 -8.43 -4.74 -9.78
CA THR A 135 -8.57 -4.67 -8.32
C THR A 135 -9.44 -5.86 -7.88
N ALA A 136 -8.90 -7.09 -7.97
CA ALA A 136 -9.41 -8.34 -7.37
C ALA A 136 -9.23 -8.32 -5.83
N PHE A 137 -9.44 -7.13 -5.27
CA PHE A 137 -9.36 -6.69 -3.88
C PHE A 137 -10.68 -6.95 -3.17
N ARG A 138 -11.47 -7.92 -3.67
CA ARG A 138 -12.85 -8.16 -3.22
C ARG A 138 -12.96 -9.09 -2.01
N ARG A 139 -11.85 -9.61 -1.44
CA ARG A 139 -11.89 -10.42 -0.20
C ARG A 139 -10.65 -10.46 0.68
N VAL A 140 -9.44 -10.25 0.17
CA VAL A 140 -8.19 -10.51 0.94
C VAL A 140 -7.72 -9.30 1.76
N TYR A 141 -8.01 -8.06 1.34
CA TYR A 141 -7.40 -6.87 1.95
C TYR A 141 -8.04 -6.43 3.28
N TYR A 142 -9.30 -6.79 3.53
CA TYR A 142 -9.87 -6.68 4.89
C TYR A 142 -9.33 -7.74 5.85
N VAL A 143 -8.77 -8.86 5.37
CA VAL A 143 -8.42 -10.02 6.23
C VAL A 143 -7.19 -9.76 7.12
N LEU A 144 -6.29 -8.85 6.75
CA LEU A 144 -5.09 -8.58 7.56
C LEU A 144 -5.17 -7.33 8.45
N CYS A 145 -6.16 -6.45 8.26
CA CYS A 145 -6.45 -5.33 9.17
C CYS A 145 -7.80 -5.45 9.91
N GLY A 146 -8.62 -6.45 9.58
CA GLY A 146 -9.93 -6.71 10.18
C GLY A 146 -9.94 -7.65 11.39
N LEU A 147 -8.80 -7.88 12.06
CA LEU A 147 -8.80 -8.42 13.43
C LEU A 147 -9.02 -7.28 14.44
N VAL A 148 -10.17 -6.62 14.33
CA VAL A 148 -10.85 -5.96 15.45
C VAL A 148 -12.33 -6.29 15.27
N PRO A 149 -12.96 -7.07 16.16
CA PRO A 149 -14.39 -7.29 16.10
C PRO A 149 -15.05 -5.93 16.37
N GLN A 150 -15.78 -5.40 15.39
CA GLN A 150 -16.76 -4.36 15.66
C GLN A 150 -18.00 -5.07 16.20
N ALA A 151 -18.35 -4.70 17.43
CA ALA A 151 -19.56 -5.12 18.09
C ALA A 151 -20.80 -4.68 17.27
N ASN A 152 -21.76 -5.60 17.21
CA ASN A 152 -23.22 -5.49 17.12
C ASN A 152 -23.84 -4.22 16.54
N GLU A 153 -24.71 -4.41 15.54
CA GLU A 153 -26.09 -3.88 15.54
C GLU A 153 -26.88 -4.58 14.42
N ASP A 154 -27.84 -5.43 14.81
CA ASP A 154 -28.91 -5.92 13.95
C ASP A 154 -30.22 -5.54 14.65
N PRO A 155 -31.00 -4.57 14.14
CA PRO A 155 -32.20 -4.09 14.81
C PRO A 155 -33.48 -4.79 14.36
N ASP A 156 -33.44 -5.95 13.70
CA ASP A 156 -34.65 -6.68 13.31
C ASP A 156 -34.46 -8.21 13.38
N THR A 157 -34.66 -8.80 14.55
CA THR A 157 -35.14 -10.19 14.67
C THR A 157 -35.98 -10.32 15.93
N ILE A 158 -37.22 -10.79 15.74
CA ILE A 158 -38.28 -11.05 16.72
C ILE A 158 -37.84 -12.10 17.75
#